data_AF-A0A1C6L7R2-F1
#
_entry.id   AF-A0A1C6L7R2-F1
#
_cell.length_a   1.000
_cell.length_b   1.000
_cell.length_c   1.000
_cell.angle_alpha   90.00
_cell.angle_beta   90.00
_cell.angle_gamma   90.00
#
_symmetry.space_group_name_H-M   'P 1'
#
loop_
_entity.id
_entity.type
_entity.pdbx_description
1 polymer ?
#
loop_
_entity_poly.entity_id
_entity_poly.type
_entity_poly.pdbx_seq_one_letter_code
_entity_poly.pdbx_strand_id
1 'polypeptide(L)'
;MLIAVIVFSLTFVFMGIAYQYDNKYTAGPPYGQDGVFAFSETDLDHPIYLIDGWKVRIGGTETTAFIGEYSNYAYLPGGTSPFSTATYAVTLRYTGTPQVLTMEIPEVYTDYTLKINGSVASVTGDGTSVNIPVGNADIHLEFTITNEAHYYSGLIYPPAIGTSQAMTHLFFVRTLIYSVLCISALTLAIYSLALWIVRSKKRLFRHFGFLCLAFAIQCSHQFIWQLGLSSTFWYAIEDTARLLLLAECVSIGILTADLEHLKPYRHFVRPLTLLACAFCFVSVMFIIPGCPSLVNLYGYFIDGYKLTMWVLLAIVAGIGLSAKKSWSTVFILSACGIFGASLFATIGDSNKFEPIYGAWQNEYAGFFMVLIFGGLMVLRNIELIRQEKAFHILELQNRFAVESARQMEDAMGQVRMLKHDLNHHISALNAYFLAGDYERLGAYLNALNEQKTNLKPLYYAEHFLINTILSYYLEMAKNHGIIVSHEVHIPKELSASDADLCTLLSNILSNAVEGCLATPESANRFIKIKLLYKKGNLHINCINSSVLAERNDQKFPTTKKDSAGHGLGIPAIRKIAEKYYGAADICNEDGRFTVNVFLHLNDETRNHTI
;
A
#
# COMPACT_ATOMS: atom_id res chain seq x y z
N MET A 1 -15.45 -14.80 8.99
CA MET A 1 -16.88 -15.03 8.71
C MET A 1 -17.76 -13.97 9.36
N LEU A 2 -17.73 -13.78 10.69
CA LEU A 2 -18.52 -12.77 11.40
C LEU A 2 -18.40 -11.35 10.80
N ILE A 3 -17.17 -10.87 10.54
CA ILE A 3 -16.94 -9.55 9.93
C ILE A 3 -17.66 -9.40 8.59
N ALA A 4 -17.61 -10.40 7.72
CA ALA A 4 -18.24 -10.33 6.41
C ALA A 4 -19.78 -10.31 6.50
N VAL A 5 -20.35 -11.03 7.47
CA VAL A 5 -21.80 -10.96 7.76
C VAL A 5 -22.19 -9.59 8.26
N ILE A 6 -21.41 -9.01 9.18
CA ILE A 6 -21.64 -7.64 9.68
C ILE A 6 -21.57 -6.64 8.52
N VAL A 7 -20.55 -6.72 7.66
CA VAL A 7 -20.41 -5.85 6.49
C VAL A 7 -21.62 -6.00 5.56
N PHE A 8 -22.02 -7.23 5.22
CA PHE A 8 -23.23 -7.47 4.41
C PHE A 8 -24.48 -6.82 5.03
N SER A 9 -24.73 -7.06 6.33
CA SER A 9 -25.89 -6.53 7.02
C SER A 9 -25.87 -5.00 7.09
N LEU A 10 -24.72 -4.39 7.37
CA LEU A 10 -24.58 -2.93 7.38
C LEU A 10 -24.80 -2.33 5.99
N THR A 11 -24.23 -2.93 4.93
CA THR A 11 -24.46 -2.48 3.55
C THR A 11 -25.94 -2.59 3.17
N PHE A 12 -26.59 -3.69 3.52
CA PHE A 12 -28.01 -3.90 3.22
C PHE A 12 -28.91 -2.90 3.97
N VAL A 13 -28.67 -2.68 5.26
CA VAL A 13 -29.39 -1.68 6.05
C VAL A 13 -29.17 -0.27 5.50
N PHE A 14 -27.93 0.06 5.12
CA PHE A 14 -27.63 1.35 4.50
C PHE A 14 -28.41 1.55 3.19
N MET A 15 -28.44 0.53 2.32
CA MET A 15 -29.23 0.58 1.08
C MET A 15 -30.73 0.73 1.35
N GLY A 16 -31.27 0.05 2.37
CA GLY A 16 -32.67 0.23 2.77
C GLY A 16 -32.98 1.65 3.29
N ILE A 17 -32.06 2.26 4.04
CA ILE A 17 -32.18 3.65 4.48
C ILE A 17 -32.14 4.59 3.26
N ALA A 18 -31.20 4.39 2.33
CA ALA A 18 -31.12 5.18 1.10
C ALA A 18 -32.41 5.04 0.26
N TYR A 19 -32.94 3.82 0.14
CA TYR A 19 -34.20 3.57 -0.57
C TYR A 19 -35.38 4.32 0.04
N GLN A 20 -35.45 4.43 1.37
CA GLN A 20 -36.57 5.05 2.05
C GLN A 20 -36.48 6.59 2.12
N TYR A 21 -35.27 7.15 2.21
CA TYR A 21 -35.07 8.57 2.53
C TYR A 21 -34.35 9.36 1.45
N ASP A 22 -33.67 8.70 0.51
CA ASP A 22 -32.89 9.33 -0.56
C ASP A 22 -33.31 8.80 -1.93
N ASN A 23 -34.61 8.60 -2.13
CA ASN A 23 -35.15 8.08 -3.38
C ASN A 23 -36.30 8.95 -3.87
N LYS A 24 -36.23 9.43 -5.12
CA LYS A 24 -37.26 10.25 -5.73
C LYS A 24 -38.61 9.53 -5.72
N TYR A 25 -38.66 8.22 -5.97
CA TYR A 25 -39.91 7.44 -6.05
C TYR A 25 -40.64 7.25 -4.72
N THR A 26 -39.94 7.43 -3.60
CA THR A 26 -40.55 7.39 -2.26
C THR A 26 -40.77 8.78 -1.67
N ALA A 27 -40.43 9.84 -2.42
CA ALA A 27 -40.78 11.18 -2.04
C ALA A 27 -42.31 11.29 -1.95
N GLY A 28 -42.78 11.94 -0.88
CA GLY A 28 -44.20 12.08 -0.58
C GLY A 28 -44.96 12.88 -1.66
N PRO A 29 -46.27 13.11 -1.43
CA PRO A 29 -47.06 13.98 -2.30
C PRO A 29 -46.42 15.37 -2.44
N PRO A 30 -46.73 16.13 -3.51
CA PRO A 30 -47.84 15.91 -4.44
C PRO A 30 -47.58 14.84 -5.52
N TYR A 31 -48.65 14.16 -5.95
CA TYR A 31 -48.64 13.19 -7.05
C TYR A 31 -49.50 13.70 -8.22
N GLY A 32 -49.06 13.42 -9.45
CA GLY A 32 -49.79 13.79 -10.65
C GLY A 32 -50.87 12.76 -11.01
N GLN A 33 -51.93 13.23 -11.66
CA GLN A 33 -53.01 12.39 -12.18
C GLN A 33 -53.53 12.91 -13.52
N ASP A 34 -53.73 12.01 -14.48
CA ASP A 34 -54.42 12.27 -15.76
C ASP A 34 -53.89 13.47 -16.58
N GLY A 35 -52.58 13.69 -16.61
CA GLY A 35 -51.95 14.78 -17.36
C GLY A 35 -51.82 16.08 -16.56
N VAL A 36 -52.20 16.10 -15.29
CA VAL A 36 -52.13 17.27 -14.42
C VAL A 36 -51.34 16.95 -13.16
N PHE A 37 -50.40 17.82 -12.82
CA PHE A 37 -49.62 17.78 -11.59
C PHE A 37 -49.91 19.06 -10.80
N ALA A 38 -50.68 18.92 -9.71
CA ALA A 38 -51.13 20.05 -8.91
C ALA A 38 -50.30 20.18 -7.62
N PHE A 39 -49.85 21.39 -7.31
CA PHE A 39 -49.08 21.70 -6.12
C PHE A 39 -49.32 23.14 -5.67
N SER A 40 -48.86 23.47 -4.47
CA SER A 40 -49.10 24.75 -3.81
C SER A 40 -47.83 25.33 -3.23
N GLU A 41 -47.90 26.56 -2.73
CA GLU A 41 -46.77 27.24 -2.10
C GLU A 41 -46.21 26.47 -0.89
N THR A 42 -47.07 25.74 -0.14
CA THR A 42 -46.64 24.94 1.01
C THR A 42 -45.86 23.67 0.63
N ASP A 43 -45.93 23.25 -0.63
CA ASP A 43 -45.22 22.06 -1.11
C ASP A 43 -43.77 22.39 -1.51
N LEU A 44 -43.41 23.67 -1.61
CA LEU A 44 -42.12 24.14 -2.14
C LEU A 44 -41.00 24.28 -1.10
N ASP A 45 -41.23 23.83 0.13
CA ASP A 45 -40.20 23.76 1.19
C ASP A 45 -39.04 22.81 0.83
N HIS A 46 -39.28 21.89 -0.11
CA HIS A 46 -38.32 20.94 -0.63
C HIS A 46 -38.55 20.73 -2.14
N PRO A 47 -37.58 20.14 -2.87
CA PRO A 47 -37.78 19.79 -4.28
C PRO A 47 -38.93 18.78 -4.44
N ILE A 48 -39.80 19.04 -5.40
CA ILE A 48 -40.92 18.18 -5.80
C ILE A 48 -40.51 17.39 -7.04
N TYR A 49 -40.85 16.10 -7.09
CA TYR A 49 -40.47 15.22 -8.20
C TYR A 49 -41.69 14.90 -9.08
N LEU A 50 -41.58 15.16 -10.38
CA LEU A 50 -42.64 14.93 -11.36
C LEU A 50 -42.65 13.46 -11.79
N ILE A 51 -43.05 12.57 -10.87
CA ILE A 51 -43.04 11.12 -11.07
C ILE A 51 -44.25 10.68 -11.90
N ASP A 52 -45.45 11.03 -11.44
CA ASP A 52 -46.72 10.55 -11.99
C ASP A 52 -47.47 11.61 -12.79
N GLY A 53 -48.55 11.19 -13.46
CA GLY A 53 -49.47 12.09 -14.16
C GLY A 53 -49.01 12.48 -15.57
N TRP A 54 -48.01 11.81 -16.13
CA TRP A 54 -47.55 12.08 -17.49
C TRP A 54 -48.43 11.39 -18.53
N LYS A 55 -48.77 12.13 -19.59
CA LYS A 55 -49.33 11.58 -20.82
C LYS A 55 -48.20 11.32 -21.80
N VAL A 56 -48.06 10.06 -22.21
CA VAL A 56 -47.01 9.61 -23.13
C VAL A 56 -47.65 9.21 -24.45
N ARG A 57 -47.17 9.81 -25.55
CA ARG A 57 -47.64 9.52 -26.90
C ARG A 57 -46.51 8.96 -27.76
N ILE A 58 -46.75 7.81 -28.39
CA ILE A 58 -45.83 7.17 -29.34
C ILE A 58 -46.61 6.61 -30.54
N GLY A 59 -46.16 6.91 -31.77
CA GLY A 59 -46.73 6.40 -33.03
C GLY A 59 -48.23 6.70 -33.31
N GLY A 60 -48.96 7.31 -32.37
CA GLY A 60 -50.40 7.57 -32.44
C GLY A 60 -51.21 7.05 -31.24
N THR A 61 -50.60 6.24 -30.37
CA THR A 61 -51.21 5.78 -29.11
C THR A 61 -50.83 6.74 -27.98
N GLU A 62 -51.80 7.12 -27.15
CA GLU A 62 -51.58 7.91 -25.94
C GLU A 62 -51.92 7.05 -24.71
N THR A 63 -51.03 7.06 -23.72
CA THR A 63 -51.21 6.37 -22.44
C THR A 63 -50.79 7.29 -21.29
N THR A 64 -51.28 7.02 -20.10
CA THR A 64 -50.69 7.57 -18.87
C THR A 64 -49.58 6.65 -18.40
N ALA A 65 -48.46 7.21 -17.96
CA ALA A 65 -47.35 6.47 -17.36
C ALA A 65 -46.71 7.31 -16.25
N PHE A 66 -46.01 6.66 -15.34
CA PHE A 66 -45.06 7.35 -14.48
C PHE A 66 -43.66 7.31 -15.09
N ILE A 67 -42.82 8.28 -14.76
CA ILE A 67 -41.46 8.37 -15.30
C ILE A 67 -40.62 7.22 -14.75
N GLY A 68 -39.94 6.49 -15.64
CA GLY A 68 -39.19 5.27 -15.29
C GLY A 68 -39.99 3.97 -15.32
N GLU A 69 -41.29 4.00 -15.64
CA GLU A 69 -42.12 2.78 -15.75
C GLU A 69 -41.63 1.82 -16.85
N TYR A 70 -41.19 2.36 -17.98
CA TYR A 70 -40.74 1.60 -19.14
C TYR A 70 -39.27 1.91 -19.43
N SER A 71 -38.45 0.86 -19.52
CA SER A 71 -37.01 1.02 -19.79
C SER A 71 -36.71 1.46 -21.23
N ASN A 72 -37.59 1.16 -22.19
CA ASN A 72 -37.45 1.61 -23.57
C ASN A 72 -38.79 1.65 -24.30
N TYR A 73 -38.80 2.23 -25.50
CA TYR A 73 -40.01 2.44 -26.30
C TYR A 73 -40.71 1.16 -26.76
N ALA A 74 -40.04 0.00 -26.79
CA ALA A 74 -40.71 -1.25 -27.18
C ALA A 74 -41.70 -1.76 -26.11
N TYR A 75 -41.56 -1.30 -24.87
CA TYR A 75 -42.45 -1.69 -23.77
C TYR A 75 -43.66 -0.77 -23.60
N LEU A 76 -43.63 0.43 -24.21
CA LEU A 76 -44.74 1.36 -24.17
C LEU A 76 -45.94 0.85 -24.98
N PRO A 77 -47.18 1.07 -24.53
CA PRO A 77 -48.37 0.80 -25.32
C PRO A 77 -48.32 1.50 -26.69
N GLY A 78 -48.36 0.72 -27.78
CA GLY A 78 -48.24 1.23 -29.15
C GLY A 78 -46.78 1.34 -29.66
N GLY A 79 -45.80 1.06 -28.81
CA GLY A 79 -44.40 0.95 -29.18
C GLY A 79 -44.07 -0.40 -29.83
N THR A 80 -43.27 -0.37 -30.90
CA THR A 80 -42.87 -1.57 -31.65
C THR A 80 -41.35 -1.78 -31.69
N SER A 81 -40.60 -0.77 -31.25
CA SER A 81 -39.15 -0.71 -31.32
C SER A 81 -38.62 0.12 -30.14
N PRO A 82 -37.45 -0.21 -29.58
CA PRO A 82 -36.76 0.68 -28.63
C PRO A 82 -36.40 2.03 -29.28
N PHE A 83 -36.26 2.07 -30.61
CA PHE A 83 -35.90 3.26 -31.34
C PHE A 83 -37.16 3.87 -31.95
N SER A 84 -37.50 5.07 -31.50
CA SER A 84 -38.69 5.82 -31.89
C SER A 84 -38.61 7.25 -31.35
N THR A 85 -39.70 8.00 -31.52
CA THR A 85 -39.91 9.30 -30.89
C THR A 85 -41.18 9.23 -30.05
N ALA A 86 -41.08 9.63 -28.78
CA ALA A 86 -42.22 9.75 -27.89
C ALA A 86 -42.34 11.17 -27.34
N THR A 87 -43.57 11.59 -27.06
CA THR A 87 -43.89 12.87 -26.43
C THR A 87 -44.42 12.63 -25.03
N TYR A 88 -43.79 13.21 -24.03
CA TYR A 88 -44.21 13.19 -22.62
C TYR A 88 -44.78 14.57 -22.28
N ALA A 89 -46.04 14.63 -21.87
CA ALA A 89 -46.72 15.88 -21.55
C ALA A 89 -47.36 15.85 -20.15
N VAL A 90 -47.20 16.96 -19.43
CA VAL A 90 -47.87 17.18 -18.14
C VAL A 90 -48.20 18.66 -17.95
N THR A 91 -49.32 18.94 -17.32
CA THR A 91 -49.76 20.30 -16.98
C THR A 91 -49.50 20.56 -15.51
N LEU A 92 -48.65 21.53 -15.22
CA LEU A 92 -48.39 22.01 -13.87
C LEU A 92 -49.46 23.01 -13.45
N ARG A 93 -50.15 22.71 -12.35
CA ARG A 93 -51.15 23.60 -11.74
C ARG A 93 -50.66 24.05 -10.38
N TYR A 94 -50.24 25.30 -10.29
CA TYR A 94 -49.71 25.88 -9.05
C TYR A 94 -50.72 26.82 -8.38
N THR A 95 -50.93 26.64 -7.07
CA THR A 95 -51.77 27.51 -6.24
C THR A 95 -50.92 28.24 -5.21
N GLY A 96 -50.71 29.54 -5.41
CA GLY A 96 -49.91 30.37 -4.51
C GLY A 96 -49.51 31.70 -5.14
N THR A 97 -48.60 32.42 -4.49
CA THR A 97 -48.07 33.68 -5.04
C THR A 97 -47.25 33.45 -6.31
N PRO A 98 -47.44 34.25 -7.39
CA PRO A 98 -46.67 34.07 -8.62
C PRO A 98 -45.17 34.17 -8.37
N GLN A 99 -44.43 33.16 -8.82
CA GLN A 99 -42.98 33.06 -8.63
C GLN A 99 -42.33 32.28 -9.78
N VAL A 100 -41.00 32.31 -9.82
CA VAL A 100 -40.22 31.54 -10.80
C VAL A 100 -39.57 30.37 -10.08
N LEU A 101 -39.89 29.16 -10.53
CA LEU A 101 -39.27 27.92 -10.06
C LEU A 101 -38.13 27.53 -10.98
N THR A 102 -37.22 26.70 -10.46
CA THR A 102 -36.19 26.04 -11.25
C THR A 102 -36.58 24.57 -11.42
N MET A 103 -36.53 24.07 -12.64
CA MET A 103 -36.70 22.66 -12.96
C MET A 103 -35.35 22.04 -13.31
N GLU A 104 -35.02 20.92 -12.68
CA GLU A 104 -33.97 20.01 -13.08
C GLU A 104 -34.40 19.26 -14.34
N ILE A 105 -33.56 19.31 -15.38
CA ILE A 105 -33.62 18.36 -16.48
C ILE A 105 -32.75 17.17 -16.10
N PRO A 106 -33.35 15.99 -15.85
CA PRO A 106 -32.59 14.79 -15.52
C PRO A 106 -31.81 14.31 -16.74
N GLU A 107 -30.88 13.37 -16.54
CA GLU A 107 -30.14 12.80 -17.65
C GLU A 107 -31.08 12.16 -18.67
N VAL A 108 -31.06 12.69 -19.90
CA VAL A 108 -31.77 12.10 -21.04
C VAL A 108 -30.72 11.49 -21.96
N TYR A 109 -30.79 10.17 -22.12
CA TYR A 109 -29.76 9.41 -22.84
C TYR A 109 -29.66 9.74 -24.33
N THR A 110 -30.70 10.35 -24.89
CA THR A 110 -30.82 10.66 -26.32
C THR A 110 -31.37 12.06 -26.54
N ASP A 111 -31.61 12.40 -27.80
CA ASP A 111 -32.03 13.74 -28.15
C ASP A 111 -33.40 14.09 -27.57
N TYR A 112 -33.49 15.28 -26.95
CA TYR A 112 -34.72 15.82 -26.41
C TYR A 112 -34.96 17.27 -26.84
N THR A 113 -36.22 17.63 -26.86
CA THR A 113 -36.69 19.01 -26.95
C THR A 113 -37.75 19.22 -25.89
N LEU A 114 -37.49 20.13 -24.96
CA LEU A 114 -38.42 20.58 -23.96
C LEU A 114 -39.11 21.85 -24.44
N LYS A 115 -40.44 21.83 -24.48
CA LYS A 115 -41.27 23.01 -24.68
C LYS A 115 -42.04 23.36 -23.41
N ILE A 116 -42.15 24.66 -23.15
CA ILE A 116 -42.98 25.23 -22.10
C ILE A 116 -44.02 26.11 -22.79
N ASN A 117 -45.31 25.79 -22.61
CA ASN A 117 -46.43 26.48 -23.25
C ASN A 117 -46.29 26.57 -24.79
N GLY A 118 -45.71 25.54 -25.41
CA GLY A 118 -45.49 25.46 -26.85
C GLY A 118 -44.21 26.14 -27.37
N SER A 119 -43.52 26.94 -26.55
CA SER A 119 -42.21 27.54 -26.89
C SER A 119 -41.08 26.63 -26.48
N VAL A 120 -40.06 26.47 -27.33
CA VAL A 120 -38.85 25.69 -27.01
C VAL A 120 -38.11 26.37 -25.86
N ALA A 121 -37.91 25.65 -24.77
CA ALA A 121 -37.24 26.12 -23.57
C ALA A 121 -35.84 25.53 -23.39
N SER A 122 -35.62 24.30 -23.84
CA SER A 122 -34.32 23.61 -23.76
C SER A 122 -34.25 22.49 -24.79
N VAL A 123 -33.07 22.21 -25.33
CA VAL A 123 -32.78 21.06 -26.19
C VAL A 123 -31.55 20.30 -25.67
N THR A 124 -31.26 19.13 -26.24
CA THR A 124 -30.04 18.38 -25.93
C THR A 124 -28.79 19.27 -26.03
N GLY A 125 -27.94 19.22 -25.01
CA GLY A 125 -26.73 20.03 -24.94
C GLY A 125 -26.91 21.41 -24.32
N ASP A 126 -28.15 21.86 -24.10
CA ASP A 126 -28.43 22.97 -23.21
C ASP A 126 -28.18 22.56 -21.74
N GLY A 127 -28.13 23.54 -20.84
CA GLY A 127 -27.87 23.31 -19.42
C GLY A 127 -28.87 22.35 -18.76
N THR A 128 -28.51 21.82 -17.59
CA THR A 128 -29.30 20.81 -16.87
C THR A 128 -30.49 21.36 -16.08
N SER A 129 -30.89 22.60 -16.34
CA SER A 129 -32.02 23.23 -15.64
C SER A 129 -32.66 24.35 -16.44
N VAL A 130 -33.95 24.59 -16.20
CA VAL A 130 -34.71 25.69 -16.81
C VAL A 130 -35.53 26.42 -15.77
N ASN A 131 -35.86 27.68 -16.02
CA ASN A 131 -36.75 28.45 -15.17
C ASN A 131 -38.19 28.37 -15.66
N ILE A 132 -39.13 28.14 -14.73
CA ILE A 132 -40.56 27.99 -15.01
C ILE A 132 -41.34 29.04 -14.21
N PRO A 133 -41.97 30.03 -14.86
CA PRO A 133 -42.85 30.97 -14.16
C PRO A 133 -44.18 30.28 -13.82
N VAL A 134 -44.59 30.32 -12.55
CA VAL A 134 -45.84 29.71 -12.05
C VAL A 134 -46.73 30.74 -11.36
N GLY A 135 -48.04 30.46 -11.28
CA GLY A 135 -49.02 31.25 -10.50
C GLY A 135 -49.91 32.20 -11.29
N ASN A 136 -49.58 32.48 -12.55
CA ASN A 136 -50.43 33.29 -13.43
C ASN A 136 -51.39 32.43 -14.28
N ALA A 137 -50.95 31.24 -14.69
CA ALA A 137 -51.71 30.27 -15.47
C ALA A 137 -51.12 28.86 -15.27
N ASP A 138 -51.88 27.84 -15.68
CA ASP A 138 -51.35 26.48 -15.80
C ASP A 138 -50.19 26.46 -16.81
N ILE A 139 -49.14 25.68 -16.51
CA ILE A 139 -47.97 25.54 -17.37
C ILE A 139 -47.98 24.17 -18.03
N HIS A 140 -47.91 24.14 -19.36
CA HIS A 140 -47.82 22.90 -20.13
C HIS A 140 -46.36 22.57 -20.42
N LEU A 141 -45.89 21.45 -19.87
CA LEU A 141 -44.59 20.87 -20.16
C LEU A 141 -44.74 19.79 -21.23
N GLU A 142 -43.90 19.84 -22.25
CA GLU A 142 -43.85 18.83 -23.31
C GLU A 142 -42.38 18.47 -23.59
N PHE A 143 -42.00 17.22 -23.29
CA PHE A 143 -40.72 16.64 -23.71
C PHE A 143 -40.96 15.79 -24.96
N THR A 144 -40.35 16.16 -26.08
CA THR A 144 -40.22 15.30 -27.26
C THR A 144 -38.85 14.63 -27.21
N ILE A 145 -38.79 13.30 -27.09
CA ILE A 145 -37.54 12.55 -26.96
C ILE A 145 -37.43 11.54 -28.11
N THR A 146 -36.34 11.63 -28.85
CA THR A 146 -36.04 10.75 -29.99
C THR A 146 -34.87 9.84 -29.63
N ASN A 147 -35.05 8.53 -29.78
CA ASN A 147 -34.00 7.54 -29.57
C ASN A 147 -33.68 6.83 -30.89
N GLU A 148 -32.42 6.94 -31.31
CA GLU A 148 -31.87 6.29 -32.51
C GLU A 148 -30.60 5.48 -32.24
N ALA A 149 -30.11 5.45 -31.00
CA ALA A 149 -28.78 4.88 -30.72
C ALA A 149 -28.62 4.25 -29.34
N HIS A 150 -29.46 4.58 -28.36
CA HIS A 150 -29.28 4.16 -26.98
C HIS A 150 -30.25 3.04 -26.59
N TYR A 151 -29.85 2.21 -25.62
CA TYR A 151 -30.69 1.10 -25.16
C TYR A 151 -31.82 1.55 -24.22
N TYR A 152 -31.62 2.63 -23.47
CA TYR A 152 -32.69 3.37 -22.80
C TYR A 152 -33.38 4.34 -23.76
N SER A 153 -34.68 4.56 -23.57
CA SER A 153 -35.47 5.47 -24.42
C SER A 153 -36.47 6.26 -23.61
N GLY A 154 -36.63 7.54 -23.95
CA GLY A 154 -37.58 8.42 -23.28
C GLY A 154 -37.06 8.98 -21.96
N LEU A 155 -37.98 9.39 -21.10
CA LEU A 155 -37.67 9.95 -19.80
C LEU A 155 -37.59 8.81 -18.78
N ILE A 156 -36.36 8.43 -18.42
CA ILE A 156 -36.10 7.32 -17.47
C ILE A 156 -36.16 7.81 -16.03
N TYR A 157 -35.84 9.09 -15.80
CA TYR A 157 -35.69 9.67 -14.48
C TYR A 157 -36.62 10.86 -14.30
N PRO A 158 -37.31 10.99 -13.14
CA PRO A 158 -38.28 12.06 -12.92
C PRO A 158 -37.59 13.43 -12.80
N PRO A 159 -38.07 14.45 -13.54
CA PRO A 159 -37.66 15.84 -13.35
C PRO A 159 -38.03 16.33 -11.94
N ALA A 160 -37.22 17.23 -11.41
CA ALA A 160 -37.49 17.88 -10.12
C ALA A 160 -37.78 19.36 -10.32
N ILE A 161 -38.75 19.92 -9.57
CA ILE A 161 -39.05 21.36 -9.54
C ILE A 161 -38.93 21.89 -8.11
N GLY A 162 -38.49 23.13 -7.96
CA GLY A 162 -38.44 23.77 -6.65
C GLY A 162 -38.03 25.23 -6.73
N THR A 163 -37.97 25.88 -5.57
CA THR A 163 -37.41 27.24 -5.48
C THR A 163 -35.94 27.22 -5.90
N SER A 164 -35.43 28.35 -6.41
CA SER A 164 -34.02 28.47 -6.81
C SER A 164 -33.05 28.08 -5.68
N GLN A 165 -33.41 28.40 -4.43
CA GLN A 165 -32.63 28.02 -3.24
C GLN A 165 -32.62 26.50 -3.01
N ALA A 166 -33.79 25.85 -3.04
CA ALA A 166 -33.91 24.40 -2.83
C ALA A 166 -33.17 23.61 -3.92
N MET A 167 -33.33 24.02 -5.18
CA MET A 167 -32.66 23.37 -6.32
C MET A 167 -31.14 23.58 -6.31
N THR A 168 -30.67 24.79 -5.97
CA THR A 168 -29.23 25.04 -5.80
C THR A 168 -28.63 24.16 -4.71
N HIS A 169 -29.34 23.99 -3.58
CA HIS A 169 -28.90 23.10 -2.51
C HIS A 169 -28.83 21.64 -2.98
N LEU A 170 -29.87 21.15 -3.69
CA LEU A 170 -29.89 19.83 -4.30
C LEU A 170 -28.68 19.57 -5.21
N PHE A 171 -28.47 20.47 -6.19
CA PHE A 171 -27.36 20.35 -7.13
C PHE A 171 -26.00 20.42 -6.44
N PHE A 172 -25.84 21.31 -5.47
CA PHE A 172 -24.59 21.45 -4.72
C PHE A 172 -24.26 20.18 -3.95
N VAL A 173 -25.21 19.63 -3.18
CA VAL A 173 -24.99 18.42 -2.37
C VAL A 173 -24.68 17.22 -3.26
N ARG A 174 -25.43 17.01 -4.35
CA ARG A 174 -25.17 15.91 -5.28
C ARG A 174 -23.78 16.04 -5.92
N THR A 175 -23.43 17.23 -6.38
CA THR A 175 -22.10 17.50 -6.97
C THR A 175 -20.99 17.25 -5.95
N LEU A 176 -21.18 17.64 -4.69
CA LEU A 176 -20.22 17.41 -3.62
C LEU A 176 -20.01 15.91 -3.35
N ILE A 177 -21.09 15.13 -3.28
CA ILE A 177 -21.02 13.68 -3.06
C ILE A 177 -20.27 12.99 -4.20
N TYR A 178 -20.64 13.24 -5.46
CA TYR A 178 -19.94 12.67 -6.61
C TYR A 178 -18.48 13.16 -6.71
N SER A 179 -18.18 14.39 -6.27
CA SER A 179 -16.80 14.90 -6.20
C SER A 179 -15.97 14.09 -5.20
N VAL A 180 -16.52 13.80 -4.02
CA VAL A 180 -15.84 12.96 -3.02
C VAL A 180 -15.60 11.55 -3.57
N LEU A 181 -16.60 10.92 -4.19
CA LEU A 181 -16.49 9.58 -4.75
C LEU A 181 -15.43 9.51 -5.86
N CYS A 182 -15.51 10.42 -6.84
CA CYS A 182 -14.62 10.42 -8.00
C CYS A 182 -13.17 10.81 -7.65
N ILE A 183 -12.97 11.90 -6.89
CA ILE A 183 -11.62 12.41 -6.58
C ILE A 183 -10.88 11.44 -5.64
N SER A 184 -11.57 10.87 -4.63
CA SER A 184 -10.94 9.92 -3.71
C SER A 184 -10.48 8.65 -4.44
N ALA A 185 -11.32 8.12 -5.33
CA ALA A 185 -10.99 6.96 -6.15
C ALA A 185 -9.87 7.26 -7.15
N LEU A 186 -9.89 8.41 -7.83
CA LEU A 186 -8.81 8.81 -8.72
C LEU A 186 -7.47 8.96 -7.97
N THR A 187 -7.50 9.54 -6.77
CA THR A 187 -6.32 9.68 -5.90
C THR A 187 -5.77 8.31 -5.53
N LEU A 188 -6.62 7.37 -5.10
CA LEU A 188 -6.24 6.00 -4.80
C LEU A 188 -5.71 5.26 -6.04
N ALA A 189 -6.28 5.50 -7.22
CA ALA A 189 -5.82 4.94 -8.48
C ALA A 189 -4.39 5.37 -8.78
N ILE A 190 -4.12 6.68 -8.75
CA ILE A 190 -2.78 7.27 -9.00
C ILE A 190 -1.78 6.73 -7.97
N TYR A 191 -2.13 6.76 -6.69
CA TYR A 191 -1.27 6.26 -5.61
C TYR A 191 -0.94 4.78 -5.80
N SER A 192 -1.94 3.95 -6.11
CA SER A 192 -1.74 2.51 -6.30
C SER A 192 -0.92 2.20 -7.56
N LEU A 193 -1.11 2.93 -8.65
CA LEU A 193 -0.30 2.79 -9.86
C LEU A 193 1.15 3.27 -9.65
N ALA A 194 1.37 4.30 -8.85
CA ALA A 194 2.71 4.70 -8.43
C ALA A 194 3.38 3.61 -7.57
N LEU A 195 2.65 3.05 -6.59
CA LEU A 195 3.14 1.91 -5.79
C LEU A 195 3.45 0.69 -6.65
N TRP A 196 2.68 0.44 -7.70
CA TRP A 196 2.94 -0.63 -8.66
C TRP A 196 4.32 -0.46 -9.31
N ILE A 197 4.66 0.76 -9.75
CA ILE A 197 5.97 1.07 -10.35
C ILE A 197 7.10 0.88 -9.32
N VAL A 198 6.93 1.41 -8.11
CA VAL A 198 7.96 1.38 -7.04
C VAL A 198 8.19 -0.03 -6.49
N ARG A 199 7.14 -0.85 -6.38
CA ARG A 199 7.22 -2.20 -5.79
C ARG A 199 7.40 -3.27 -6.86
N SER A 200 8.39 -3.11 -7.73
CA SER A 200 8.80 -4.14 -8.71
C SER A 200 7.65 -4.69 -9.56
N LYS A 201 6.67 -3.84 -9.91
CA LYS A 201 5.52 -4.21 -10.75
C LYS A 201 4.62 -5.31 -10.16
N LYS A 202 4.48 -5.42 -8.83
CA LYS A 202 3.52 -6.37 -8.23
C LYS A 202 2.11 -6.15 -8.75
N ARG A 203 1.54 -7.18 -9.38
CA ARG A 203 0.25 -7.13 -10.09
C ARG A 203 -0.91 -6.62 -9.24
N LEU A 204 -0.91 -6.93 -7.95
CA LEU A 204 -1.98 -6.55 -7.03
C LEU A 204 -2.26 -5.04 -7.01
N PHE A 205 -1.22 -4.20 -6.91
CA PHE A 205 -1.36 -2.74 -6.91
C PHE A 205 -1.84 -2.20 -8.27
N ARG A 206 -1.48 -2.86 -9.37
CA ARG A 206 -1.98 -2.51 -10.70
C ARG A 206 -3.48 -2.77 -10.81
N HIS A 207 -3.94 -3.94 -10.38
CA HIS A 207 -5.36 -4.30 -10.43
C HIS A 207 -6.21 -3.41 -9.51
N PHE A 208 -5.72 -3.09 -8.30
CA PHE A 208 -6.39 -2.11 -7.45
C PHE A 208 -6.42 -0.71 -8.05
N GLY A 209 -5.34 -0.29 -8.72
CA GLY A 209 -5.30 0.99 -9.43
C GLY A 209 -6.34 1.07 -10.56
N PHE A 210 -6.47 0.02 -11.36
CA PHE A 210 -7.50 -0.04 -12.42
C PHE A 210 -8.92 -0.15 -11.87
N LEU A 211 -9.14 -0.85 -10.75
CA LEU A 211 -10.43 -0.87 -10.06
C LEU A 211 -10.84 0.55 -9.65
N CYS A 212 -9.93 1.30 -9.02
CA CYS A 212 -10.21 2.66 -8.58
C CYS A 212 -10.42 3.62 -9.75
N LEU A 213 -9.65 3.45 -10.83
CA LEU A 213 -9.83 4.25 -12.05
C LEU A 213 -11.18 3.95 -12.71
N ALA A 214 -11.56 2.68 -12.83
CA ALA A 214 -12.85 2.28 -13.38
C ALA A 214 -14.01 2.85 -12.55
N PHE A 215 -13.91 2.82 -11.22
CA PHE A 215 -14.91 3.44 -10.34
C PHE A 215 -14.99 4.96 -10.52
N ALA A 216 -13.84 5.65 -10.64
CA ALA A 216 -13.82 7.10 -10.87
C ALA A 216 -14.47 7.48 -12.21
N ILE A 217 -14.24 6.69 -13.27
CA ILE A 217 -14.89 6.87 -14.58
C ILE A 217 -16.39 6.61 -14.48
N GLN A 218 -16.80 5.58 -13.75
CA GLN A 218 -18.23 5.31 -13.53
C GLN A 218 -18.89 6.52 -12.86
N CYS A 219 -18.33 7.06 -11.78
CA CYS A 219 -18.90 8.22 -11.09
C CYS A 219 -18.75 9.55 -11.85
N SER A 220 -18.12 9.58 -13.04
CA SER A 220 -17.95 10.83 -13.77
C SER A 220 -19.18 11.25 -14.59
N HIS A 221 -20.19 10.39 -14.74
CA HIS A 221 -21.43 10.66 -15.49
C HIS A 221 -22.11 11.97 -15.03
N GLN A 222 -22.17 12.22 -13.72
CA GLN A 222 -22.80 13.41 -13.16
C GLN A 222 -22.16 14.71 -13.66
N PHE A 223 -20.83 14.73 -13.82
CA PHE A 223 -20.11 15.88 -14.35
C PHE A 223 -20.24 15.99 -15.86
N ILE A 224 -20.26 14.86 -16.57
CA ILE A 224 -20.43 14.81 -18.02
C ILE A 224 -21.81 15.37 -18.39
N TRP A 225 -22.86 14.96 -17.68
CA TRP A 225 -24.21 15.49 -17.86
C TRP A 225 -24.30 16.99 -17.52
N GLN A 226 -23.69 17.44 -16.43
CA GLN A 226 -23.62 18.87 -16.07
C GLN A 226 -22.92 19.74 -17.12
N LEU A 227 -22.01 19.17 -17.92
CA LEU A 227 -21.36 19.84 -19.03
C LEU A 227 -22.20 19.84 -20.32
N GLY A 228 -23.42 19.29 -20.30
CA GLY A 228 -24.28 19.17 -21.47
C GLY A 228 -23.82 18.11 -22.47
N LEU A 229 -22.98 17.15 -22.05
CA LEU A 229 -22.45 16.11 -22.93
C LEU A 229 -23.32 14.86 -22.82
N SER A 230 -23.97 14.48 -23.92
CA SER A 230 -24.72 13.23 -24.04
C SER A 230 -24.36 12.56 -25.36
N SER A 231 -23.54 11.50 -25.32
CA SER A 231 -23.14 10.79 -26.53
C SER A 231 -22.99 9.30 -26.27
N THR A 232 -23.27 8.49 -27.30
CA THR A 232 -23.07 7.03 -27.28
C THR A 232 -21.66 6.64 -26.84
N PHE A 233 -20.65 7.46 -27.16
CA PHE A 233 -19.27 7.24 -26.76
C PHE A 233 -19.07 7.27 -25.24
N TRP A 234 -19.68 8.25 -24.56
CA TRP A 234 -19.56 8.37 -23.10
C TRP A 234 -20.27 7.22 -22.39
N TYR A 235 -21.48 6.86 -22.83
CA TYR A 235 -22.21 5.72 -22.27
C TYR A 235 -21.46 4.40 -22.47
N ALA A 236 -20.81 4.20 -23.62
CA ALA A 236 -19.98 3.03 -23.85
C ALA A 236 -18.77 2.95 -22.91
N ILE A 237 -18.12 4.09 -22.64
CA ILE A 237 -17.02 4.17 -21.65
C ILE A 237 -17.54 3.83 -20.25
N GLU A 238 -18.66 4.42 -19.87
CA GLU A 238 -19.25 4.25 -18.54
C GLU A 238 -19.63 2.79 -18.25
N ASP A 239 -20.35 2.14 -19.17
CA ASP A 239 -20.74 0.75 -19.01
C ASP A 239 -19.53 -0.19 -19.01
N THR A 240 -18.53 0.11 -19.85
CA THR A 240 -17.28 -0.64 -19.85
C THR A 240 -16.53 -0.48 -18.53
N ALA A 241 -16.53 0.72 -17.94
CA ALA A 241 -15.91 0.98 -16.65
C ALA A 241 -16.62 0.23 -15.52
N ARG A 242 -17.96 0.18 -15.52
CA ARG A 242 -18.77 -0.62 -14.57
C ARG A 242 -18.40 -2.10 -14.61
N LEU A 243 -18.29 -2.68 -15.81
CA LEU A 243 -17.92 -4.10 -15.97
C LEU A 243 -16.45 -4.34 -15.57
N LEU A 244 -15.55 -3.43 -15.96
CA LEU A 244 -14.14 -3.51 -15.62
C LEU A 244 -13.91 -3.49 -14.10
N LEU A 245 -14.65 -2.63 -13.37
CA LEU A 245 -14.60 -2.59 -11.91
C LEU A 245 -14.82 -3.98 -11.30
N LEU A 246 -15.87 -4.69 -11.75
CA LEU A 246 -16.19 -6.03 -11.26
C LEU A 246 -15.12 -7.07 -11.68
N ALA A 247 -14.60 -6.98 -12.90
CA ALA A 247 -13.51 -7.84 -13.37
C ALA A 247 -12.25 -7.68 -12.52
N GLU A 248 -11.92 -6.44 -12.14
CA GLU A 248 -10.78 -6.12 -11.29
C GLU A 248 -11.01 -6.58 -9.84
N CYS A 249 -12.23 -6.48 -9.28
CA CYS A 249 -12.59 -7.07 -7.99
C CYS A 249 -12.27 -8.58 -7.94
N VAL A 250 -12.71 -9.33 -8.96
CA VAL A 250 -12.44 -10.77 -9.07
C VAL A 250 -10.94 -11.04 -9.21
N SER A 251 -10.23 -10.23 -10.00
CA SER A 251 -8.79 -10.39 -10.22
C SER A 251 -7.97 -10.14 -8.95
N ILE A 252 -8.36 -9.15 -8.14
CA ILE A 252 -7.78 -8.90 -6.81
C ILE A 252 -8.06 -10.09 -5.89
N GLY A 253 -9.29 -10.60 -5.88
CA GLY A 253 -9.66 -11.81 -5.13
C GLY A 253 -8.77 -13.01 -5.49
N ILE A 254 -8.58 -13.26 -6.79
CA ILE A 254 -7.77 -14.38 -7.29
C ILE A 254 -6.29 -14.23 -6.89
N LEU A 255 -5.72 -13.04 -7.02
CA LEU A 255 -4.34 -12.77 -6.62
C LEU A 255 -4.13 -12.90 -5.10
N THR A 256 -5.13 -12.52 -4.31
CA THR A 256 -5.04 -12.58 -2.84
C THR A 256 -5.27 -13.98 -2.30
N ALA A 257 -6.08 -14.79 -2.99
CA ALA A 257 -6.21 -16.22 -2.77
C ALA A 257 -4.99 -17.02 -3.30
N ASP A 258 -4.10 -16.38 -4.08
CA ASP A 258 -2.94 -17.00 -4.76
C ASP A 258 -3.36 -18.05 -5.80
N LEU A 259 -4.48 -17.81 -6.47
CA LEU A 259 -5.02 -18.69 -7.50
C LEU A 259 -4.55 -18.28 -8.91
N GLU A 260 -3.63 -17.31 -9.00
CA GLU A 260 -3.18 -16.78 -10.30
C GLU A 260 -2.41 -17.81 -11.15
N HIS A 261 -1.84 -18.83 -10.51
CA HIS A 261 -1.10 -19.90 -11.19
C HIS A 261 -2.03 -20.91 -11.89
N LEU A 262 -3.33 -20.91 -11.57
CA LEU A 262 -4.29 -21.80 -12.20
C LEU A 262 -4.41 -21.51 -13.71
N LYS A 263 -4.08 -22.51 -14.53
CA LYS A 263 -4.26 -22.46 -15.99
C LYS A 263 -5.65 -21.96 -16.43
N PRO A 264 -6.78 -22.42 -15.84
CA PRO A 264 -8.10 -21.94 -16.25
C PRO A 264 -8.29 -20.44 -16.04
N TYR A 265 -7.74 -19.87 -14.97
CA TYR A 265 -7.81 -18.42 -14.75
C TYR A 265 -7.07 -17.63 -15.84
N ARG A 266 -5.81 -18.01 -16.10
CA ARG A 266 -4.94 -17.29 -17.04
C ARG A 266 -5.39 -17.39 -18.49
N HIS A 267 -5.90 -18.54 -18.91
CA HIS A 267 -6.21 -18.81 -20.32
C HIS A 267 -7.69 -18.62 -20.66
N PHE A 268 -8.59 -18.68 -19.68
CA PHE A 268 -10.04 -18.60 -19.94
C PHE A 268 -10.71 -17.48 -19.14
N VAL A 269 -10.69 -17.52 -17.81
CA VAL A 269 -11.48 -16.58 -16.99
C VAL A 269 -11.08 -15.13 -17.25
N ARG A 270 -9.79 -14.78 -17.08
CA ARG A 270 -9.32 -13.39 -17.27
C ARG A 270 -9.58 -12.86 -18.70
N PRO A 271 -9.17 -13.55 -19.79
CA PRO A 271 -9.44 -13.05 -21.13
C PRO A 271 -10.95 -12.95 -21.40
N LEU A 272 -11.77 -13.90 -20.95
CA LEU A 272 -13.23 -13.85 -21.12
C LEU A 272 -13.84 -12.63 -20.40
N THR A 273 -13.42 -12.33 -19.17
CA THR A 273 -13.92 -11.15 -18.44
C THR A 273 -13.57 -9.83 -19.11
N LEU A 274 -12.40 -9.75 -19.75
CA LEU A 274 -11.96 -8.56 -20.49
C LEU A 274 -12.62 -8.47 -21.87
N LEU A 275 -12.80 -9.60 -22.55
CA LEU A 275 -13.55 -9.69 -23.80
C LEU A 275 -15.01 -9.27 -23.60
N ALA A 276 -15.62 -9.61 -22.46
CA ALA A 276 -16.95 -9.12 -22.10
C ALA A 276 -16.99 -7.59 -21.92
N CYS A 277 -15.95 -6.98 -21.34
CA CYS A 277 -15.84 -5.51 -21.25
C CYS A 277 -15.70 -4.89 -22.65
N ALA A 278 -14.86 -5.47 -23.52
CA ALA A 278 -14.71 -4.99 -24.90
C ALA A 278 -15.99 -5.19 -25.72
N PHE A 279 -16.68 -6.31 -25.54
CA PHE A 279 -17.97 -6.59 -26.15
C PHE A 279 -19.03 -5.59 -25.70
N CYS A 280 -19.03 -5.19 -24.42
CA CYS A 280 -19.89 -4.14 -23.90
C CYS A 280 -19.68 -2.81 -24.66
N PHE A 281 -18.42 -2.37 -24.77
CA PHE A 281 -18.08 -1.15 -25.51
C PHE A 281 -18.55 -1.21 -26.97
N VAL A 282 -18.22 -2.30 -27.67
CA VAL A 282 -18.61 -2.51 -29.08
C VAL A 282 -20.12 -2.58 -29.23
N SER A 283 -20.81 -3.17 -28.25
CA SER A 283 -22.27 -3.30 -28.28
C SER A 283 -22.94 -1.95 -28.23
N VAL A 284 -22.57 -1.11 -27.26
CA VAL A 284 -23.15 0.24 -27.12
C VAL A 284 -22.77 1.14 -28.30
N MET A 285 -21.52 1.08 -28.77
CA MET A 285 -21.07 1.94 -29.87
C MET A 285 -21.64 1.57 -31.24
N PHE A 286 -21.83 0.28 -31.52
CA PHE A 286 -22.06 -0.18 -32.89
C PHE A 286 -23.23 -1.16 -33.03
N ILE A 287 -23.34 -2.15 -32.13
CA ILE A 287 -24.33 -3.24 -32.30
C ILE A 287 -25.74 -2.74 -31.98
N ILE A 288 -25.92 -2.02 -30.86
CA ILE A 288 -27.23 -1.51 -30.43
C ILE A 288 -27.76 -0.47 -31.43
N PRO A 289 -26.97 0.56 -31.85
CA PRO A 289 -27.40 1.47 -32.91
C PRO A 289 -27.74 0.75 -34.23
N GLY A 290 -26.97 -0.28 -34.60
CA GLY A 290 -27.19 -1.01 -35.86
C GLY A 290 -28.30 -2.05 -35.83
N CYS A 291 -28.66 -2.55 -34.64
CA CYS A 291 -29.65 -3.62 -34.47
C CYS A 291 -30.45 -3.43 -33.16
N PRO A 292 -31.51 -2.61 -33.19
CA PRO A 292 -32.26 -2.23 -31.99
C PRO A 292 -32.96 -3.41 -31.30
N SER A 293 -33.26 -4.48 -32.04
CA SER A 293 -33.89 -5.69 -31.50
C SER A 293 -33.00 -6.42 -30.48
N LEU A 294 -31.70 -6.12 -30.43
CA LEU A 294 -30.75 -6.73 -29.49
C LEU A 294 -30.68 -6.01 -28.13
N VAL A 295 -31.38 -4.89 -27.93
CA VAL A 295 -31.37 -4.12 -26.67
C VAL A 295 -31.70 -5.00 -25.45
N ASN A 296 -32.72 -5.85 -25.55
CA ASN A 296 -33.11 -6.72 -24.43
C ASN A 296 -32.08 -7.82 -24.17
N LEU A 297 -31.46 -8.36 -25.23
CA LEU A 297 -30.38 -9.34 -25.11
C LEU A 297 -29.15 -8.72 -24.41
N TYR A 298 -28.86 -7.46 -24.72
CA TYR A 298 -27.79 -6.71 -24.07
C TYR A 298 -28.08 -6.50 -22.57
N GLY A 299 -29.31 -6.17 -22.18
CA GLY A 299 -29.72 -6.12 -20.77
C GLY A 299 -29.46 -7.43 -20.02
N TYR A 300 -29.88 -8.57 -20.58
CA TYR A 300 -29.60 -9.89 -20.00
C TYR A 300 -28.11 -10.22 -19.93
N PHE A 301 -27.32 -9.76 -20.90
CA PHE A 301 -25.86 -9.90 -20.87
C PHE A 301 -25.25 -9.15 -19.68
N ILE A 302 -25.67 -7.91 -19.43
CA ILE A 302 -25.16 -7.10 -18.32
C ILE A 302 -25.50 -7.76 -16.98
N ASP A 303 -26.75 -8.20 -16.78
CA ASP A 303 -27.16 -8.85 -15.53
C ASP A 303 -26.49 -10.22 -15.35
N GLY A 304 -26.37 -11.01 -16.42
CA GLY A 304 -25.64 -12.26 -16.42
C GLY A 304 -24.16 -12.08 -16.07
N TYR A 305 -23.53 -11.00 -16.55
CA TYR A 305 -22.15 -10.67 -16.22
C TYR A 305 -21.99 -10.33 -14.74
N LYS A 306 -22.86 -9.46 -14.19
CA LYS A 306 -22.85 -9.10 -12.77
C LYS A 306 -22.98 -10.34 -11.87
N LEU A 307 -23.95 -11.21 -12.17
CA LEU A 307 -24.16 -12.45 -11.42
C LEU A 307 -22.94 -13.38 -11.53
N THR A 308 -22.37 -13.52 -12.73
CA THR A 308 -21.17 -14.35 -12.96
C THR A 308 -19.99 -13.83 -12.14
N MET A 309 -19.74 -12.51 -12.12
CA MET A 309 -18.65 -11.92 -11.33
C MET A 309 -18.85 -12.13 -9.83
N TRP A 310 -20.09 -12.03 -9.34
CA TRP A 310 -20.41 -12.30 -7.95
C TRP A 310 -20.16 -13.77 -7.58
N VAL A 311 -20.62 -14.71 -8.42
CA VAL A 311 -20.37 -16.15 -8.22
C VAL A 311 -18.88 -16.47 -8.23
N LEU A 312 -18.11 -15.91 -9.16
CA LEU A 312 -16.65 -16.08 -9.19
C LEU A 312 -16.00 -15.55 -7.91
N LEU A 313 -16.40 -14.37 -7.44
CA LEU A 313 -15.88 -13.80 -6.20
C LEU A 313 -16.23 -14.67 -4.98
N ALA A 314 -17.44 -15.24 -4.94
CA ALA A 314 -17.88 -16.17 -3.91
C ALA A 314 -17.08 -17.49 -3.93
N ILE A 315 -16.81 -18.05 -5.11
CA ILE A 315 -15.97 -19.25 -5.26
C ILE A 315 -14.55 -18.97 -4.75
N VAL A 316 -13.97 -17.84 -5.16
CA VAL A 316 -12.63 -17.43 -4.72
C VAL A 316 -12.57 -17.22 -3.20
N ALA A 317 -13.60 -16.62 -2.61
CA ALA A 317 -13.72 -16.47 -1.17
C ALA A 317 -13.83 -17.82 -0.46
N GLY A 318 -14.61 -18.76 -1.00
CA GLY A 318 -14.76 -20.12 -0.48
C GLY A 318 -13.46 -20.93 -0.52
N ILE A 319 -12.71 -20.85 -1.62
CA ILE A 319 -11.38 -21.47 -1.73
C ILE A 319 -10.41 -20.84 -0.72
N GLY A 320 -10.43 -19.52 -0.57
CA GLY A 320 -9.61 -18.80 0.41
C GLY A 320 -9.88 -19.24 1.86
N LEU A 321 -11.14 -19.51 2.20
CA LEU A 321 -11.55 -20.05 3.50
C LEU A 321 -11.00 -21.47 3.71
N SER A 322 -11.14 -22.34 2.71
CA SER A 322 -10.66 -23.73 2.76
C SER A 322 -9.14 -23.82 2.93
N ALA A 323 -8.40 -22.93 2.27
CA ALA A 323 -6.94 -22.88 2.33
C ALA A 323 -6.36 -22.32 3.65
N LYS A 324 -7.18 -22.02 4.66
CA LYS A 324 -6.77 -21.41 5.96
C LYS A 324 -5.94 -20.11 5.84
N LYS A 325 -6.01 -19.41 4.72
CA LYS A 325 -5.44 -18.05 4.60
C LYS A 325 -6.35 -17.08 5.35
N SER A 326 -6.00 -16.73 6.59
CA SER A 326 -7.02 -16.23 7.52
C SER A 326 -7.41 -14.76 7.30
N TRP A 327 -6.46 -13.86 7.04
CA TRP A 327 -6.75 -12.42 7.13
C TRP A 327 -7.19 -11.78 5.80
N SER A 328 -6.55 -12.10 4.68
CA SER A 328 -6.90 -11.52 3.35
C SER A 328 -8.27 -12.01 2.86
N THR A 329 -8.65 -13.24 3.17
CA THR A 329 -9.94 -13.84 2.82
C THR A 329 -11.12 -13.06 3.42
N VAL A 330 -10.95 -12.41 4.57
CA VAL A 330 -11.99 -11.56 5.17
C VAL A 330 -12.36 -10.40 4.26
N PHE A 331 -11.40 -9.80 3.56
CA PHE A 331 -11.63 -8.70 2.63
C PHE A 331 -12.39 -9.18 1.39
N ILE A 332 -12.03 -10.34 0.84
CA ILE A 332 -12.73 -10.94 -0.32
C ILE A 332 -14.18 -11.28 0.06
N LEU A 333 -14.40 -11.89 1.23
CA LEU A 333 -15.74 -12.18 1.74
C LEU A 333 -16.56 -10.91 1.97
N SER A 334 -15.94 -9.85 2.49
CA SER A 334 -16.60 -8.57 2.70
C SER A 334 -17.01 -7.94 1.37
N ALA A 335 -16.14 -7.95 0.36
CA ALA A 335 -16.46 -7.48 -0.99
C ALA A 335 -17.58 -8.33 -1.64
N CYS A 336 -17.56 -9.65 -1.46
CA CYS A 336 -18.61 -10.56 -1.91
C CYS A 336 -19.95 -10.27 -1.23
N GLY A 337 -19.93 -9.94 0.06
CA GLY A 337 -21.11 -9.52 0.82
C GLY A 337 -21.68 -8.20 0.31
N ILE A 338 -20.83 -7.17 0.18
CA ILE A 338 -21.22 -5.86 -0.36
C ILE A 338 -21.88 -6.01 -1.73
N PHE A 339 -21.24 -6.76 -2.63
CA PHE A 339 -21.76 -6.94 -3.99
C PHE A 339 -23.06 -7.74 -3.99
N GLY A 340 -23.17 -8.78 -3.15
CA GLY A 340 -24.41 -9.54 -2.99
C GLY A 340 -25.58 -8.71 -2.45
N ALA A 341 -25.32 -7.83 -1.48
CA ALA A 341 -26.32 -6.91 -0.95
C ALA A 341 -26.82 -5.94 -2.04
N SER A 342 -25.91 -5.40 -2.86
CA SER A 342 -26.23 -4.54 -4.01
C SER A 342 -27.11 -5.24 -5.04
N LEU A 343 -26.79 -6.50 -5.38
CA LEU A 343 -27.58 -7.29 -6.33
C LEU A 343 -28.98 -7.55 -5.78
N PHE A 344 -29.10 -7.90 -4.50
CA PHE A 344 -30.39 -8.15 -3.87
C PHE A 344 -31.25 -6.87 -3.81
N ALA A 345 -30.65 -5.73 -3.44
CA ALA A 345 -31.33 -4.44 -3.41
C ALA A 345 -31.84 -4.05 -4.82
N THR A 346 -30.99 -4.17 -5.84
CA THR A 346 -31.37 -3.86 -7.23
C THR A 346 -32.54 -4.72 -7.71
N ILE A 347 -32.57 -6.01 -7.35
CA ILE A 347 -33.69 -6.92 -7.69
C ILE A 347 -34.96 -6.53 -6.93
N GLY A 348 -34.84 -6.17 -5.64
CA GLY A 348 -35.97 -5.80 -4.79
C GLY A 348 -36.67 -4.51 -5.22
N ASP A 349 -35.90 -3.54 -5.71
CA ASP A 349 -36.40 -2.20 -6.00
C ASP A 349 -37.28 -2.12 -7.26
N SER A 350 -37.26 -3.14 -8.13
CA SER A 350 -38.04 -3.18 -9.38
C SER A 350 -37.87 -1.92 -10.26
N ASN A 351 -36.64 -1.40 -10.35
CA ASN A 351 -36.27 -0.13 -11.01
C ASN A 351 -36.86 1.16 -10.39
N LYS A 352 -37.41 1.10 -9.17
CA LYS A 352 -37.97 2.27 -8.46
C LYS A 352 -36.99 2.88 -7.46
N PHE A 353 -35.75 3.07 -7.86
CA PHE A 353 -34.74 3.78 -7.08
C PHE A 353 -34.07 4.83 -7.96
N GLU A 354 -34.04 6.07 -7.49
CA GLU A 354 -33.38 7.20 -8.16
C GLU A 354 -32.91 8.15 -7.05
N PRO A 355 -31.58 8.31 -6.84
CA PRO A 355 -31.08 9.04 -5.69
C PRO A 355 -31.45 10.52 -5.75
N ILE A 356 -31.90 11.09 -4.63
CA ILE A 356 -32.16 12.53 -4.53
C ILE A 356 -30.83 13.28 -4.43
N TYR A 357 -30.06 12.98 -3.38
CA TYR A 357 -28.78 13.61 -3.06
C TYR A 357 -27.62 12.66 -3.29
N GLY A 358 -27.79 11.38 -2.95
CA GLY A 358 -26.75 10.37 -2.90
C GLY A 358 -26.33 9.79 -4.24
N ALA A 359 -25.93 8.53 -4.18
CA ALA A 359 -25.42 7.76 -5.30
C ALA A 359 -26.31 6.54 -5.56
N TRP A 360 -26.13 5.91 -6.71
CA TRP A 360 -26.79 4.65 -7.01
C TRP A 360 -26.32 3.54 -6.07
N GLN A 361 -27.19 2.57 -5.76
CA GLN A 361 -26.82 1.43 -4.91
C GLN A 361 -25.56 0.70 -5.39
N ASN A 362 -25.43 0.52 -6.71
CA ASN A 362 -24.25 -0.09 -7.33
C ASN A 362 -22.98 0.78 -7.19
N GLU A 363 -23.12 2.11 -7.14
CA GLU A 363 -22.00 3.03 -6.91
C GLU A 363 -21.58 3.03 -5.44
N TYR A 364 -22.54 2.99 -4.50
CA TYR A 364 -22.23 2.77 -3.08
C TYR A 364 -21.49 1.45 -2.86
N ALA A 365 -21.96 0.37 -3.49
CA ALA A 365 -21.28 -0.92 -3.44
C ALA A 365 -19.87 -0.85 -4.04
N GLY A 366 -19.72 -0.19 -5.20
CA GLY A 366 -18.43 0.10 -5.83
C GLY A 366 -17.46 0.82 -4.88
N PHE A 367 -17.93 1.89 -4.24
CA PHE A 367 -17.13 2.67 -3.29
C PHE A 367 -16.73 1.85 -2.06
N PHE A 368 -17.67 1.09 -1.47
CA PHE A 368 -17.36 0.22 -0.33
C PHE A 368 -16.35 -0.86 -0.70
N MET A 369 -16.41 -1.40 -1.93
CA MET A 369 -15.39 -2.32 -2.44
C MET A 369 -14.02 -1.63 -2.63
N VAL A 370 -13.98 -0.40 -3.13
CA VAL A 370 -12.74 0.43 -3.18
C VAL A 370 -12.14 0.56 -1.78
N LEU A 371 -12.94 0.87 -0.76
CA LEU A 371 -12.47 1.01 0.62
C LEU A 371 -11.95 -0.32 1.21
N ILE A 372 -12.69 -1.41 1.04
CA ILE A 372 -12.31 -2.74 1.50
C ILE A 372 -10.99 -3.18 0.86
N PHE A 373 -10.87 -3.07 -0.47
CA PHE A 373 -9.62 -3.42 -1.15
C PHE A 373 -8.49 -2.43 -0.88
N GLY A 374 -8.79 -1.15 -0.63
CA GLY A 374 -7.83 -0.16 -0.17
C GLY A 374 -7.21 -0.55 1.18
N GLY A 375 -8.03 -0.96 2.15
CA GLY A 375 -7.56 -1.51 3.42
C GLY A 375 -6.69 -2.75 3.24
N LEU A 376 -7.09 -3.67 2.34
CA LEU A 376 -6.27 -4.83 1.97
C LEU A 376 -4.92 -4.42 1.38
N MET A 377 -4.88 -3.39 0.52
CA MET A 377 -3.63 -2.90 -0.09
C MET A 377 -2.69 -2.31 0.94
N VAL A 378 -3.20 -1.53 1.90
CA VAL A 378 -2.40 -0.94 2.98
C VAL A 378 -1.76 -2.04 3.82
N LEU A 379 -2.57 -3.00 4.29
CA LEU A 379 -2.05 -4.11 5.10
C LEU A 379 -1.06 -4.98 4.32
N ARG A 380 -1.32 -5.23 3.03
CA ARG A 380 -0.38 -5.95 2.17
C ARG A 380 0.93 -5.18 1.98
N ASN A 381 0.86 -3.86 1.82
CA ASN A 381 2.04 -3.02 1.69
C ASN A 381 2.90 -3.04 2.96
N ILE A 382 2.27 -2.95 4.13
CA ILE A 382 2.95 -3.06 5.44
C ILE A 382 3.64 -4.42 5.56
N GLU A 383 2.95 -5.50 5.21
CA GLU A 383 3.52 -6.86 5.25
C GLU A 383 4.74 -7.00 4.31
N LEU A 384 4.67 -6.42 3.11
CA LEU A 384 5.80 -6.42 2.18
C LEU A 384 7.00 -5.64 2.72
N ILE A 385 6.78 -4.48 3.34
CA ILE A 385 7.85 -3.70 3.99
C ILE A 385 8.50 -4.52 5.12
N ARG A 386 7.71 -5.25 5.91
CA ARG A 386 8.22 -6.11 6.99
C ARG A 386 9.07 -7.25 6.44
N GLN A 387 8.63 -7.90 5.36
CA GLN A 387 9.37 -8.97 4.70
C GLN A 387 10.69 -8.48 4.11
N GLU A 388 10.70 -7.33 3.44
CA GLU A 388 11.91 -6.70 2.90
C GLU A 388 12.92 -6.38 4.01
N LYS A 389 12.45 -5.82 5.13
CA LYS A 389 13.31 -5.54 6.30
C LYS A 389 13.88 -6.82 6.92
N ALA A 390 13.05 -7.86 7.09
CA ALA A 390 13.48 -9.14 7.65
C ALA A 390 14.53 -9.82 6.75
N PHE A 391 14.32 -9.79 5.43
CA PHE A 391 15.28 -10.31 4.46
C PHE A 391 16.61 -9.57 4.53
N HIS A 392 16.59 -8.24 4.60
CA HIS A 392 17.81 -7.45 4.71
C HIS A 392 18.60 -7.73 6.00
N ILE A 393 17.90 -7.91 7.13
CA ILE A 393 18.53 -8.32 8.40
C ILE A 393 19.17 -9.71 8.27
N LEU A 394 18.48 -10.67 7.65
CA LEU A 394 19.00 -12.02 7.44
C LEU A 394 20.25 -12.02 6.55
N GLU A 395 20.26 -11.20 5.50
CA GLU A 395 21.43 -11.04 4.61
C GLU A 395 22.65 -10.51 5.37
N LEU A 396 22.46 -9.52 6.25
CA LEU A 396 23.52 -9.00 7.12
C LEU A 396 24.04 -10.07 8.09
N GLN A 397 23.15 -10.84 8.72
CA GLN A 397 23.54 -11.93 9.61
C GLN A 397 24.36 -13.00 8.87
N ASN A 398 23.94 -13.38 7.67
CA ASN A 398 24.67 -14.35 6.85
C ASN A 398 26.07 -13.83 6.50
N ARG A 399 26.20 -12.55 6.12
CA ARG A 399 27.50 -11.93 5.84
C ARG A 399 28.44 -12.00 7.04
N PHE A 400 27.96 -11.64 8.24
CA PHE A 400 28.77 -11.74 9.47
C PHE A 400 29.15 -13.18 9.81
N ALA A 401 28.25 -14.15 9.60
CA ALA A 401 28.54 -15.55 9.85
C ALA A 401 29.65 -16.08 8.93
N VAL A 402 29.60 -15.74 7.63
CA VAL A 402 30.65 -16.12 6.67
C VAL A 402 32.01 -15.50 7.04
N GLU A 403 32.01 -14.21 7.41
CA GLU A 403 33.24 -13.53 7.82
C GLU A 403 33.85 -14.14 9.09
N SER A 404 33.00 -14.45 10.09
CA SER A 404 33.42 -15.13 11.31
C SER A 404 33.98 -16.53 11.04
N ALA A 405 33.36 -17.30 10.13
CA ALA A 405 33.85 -18.62 9.77
C ALA A 405 35.22 -18.55 9.09
N ARG A 406 35.43 -17.57 8.20
CA ARG A 406 36.72 -17.34 7.56
C ARG A 406 37.82 -17.01 8.56
N GLN A 407 37.54 -16.11 9.51
CA GLN A 407 38.48 -15.78 10.59
C GLN A 407 38.83 -17.02 11.43
N MET A 408 37.85 -17.89 11.69
CA MET A 408 38.07 -19.15 12.40
C MET A 408 38.95 -20.11 11.60
N GLU A 409 38.75 -20.22 10.28
CA GLU A 409 39.58 -21.06 9.41
C GLU A 409 41.04 -20.56 9.36
N ASP A 410 41.24 -19.25 9.22
CA ASP A 410 42.58 -18.64 9.25
C ASP A 410 43.28 -18.91 10.59
N ALA A 411 42.57 -18.77 11.71
CA ALA A 411 43.08 -19.09 13.04
C ALA A 411 43.41 -20.58 13.19
N MET A 412 42.56 -21.49 12.69
CA MET A 412 42.84 -22.93 12.67
C MET A 412 44.05 -23.27 11.80
N GLY A 413 44.26 -22.56 10.69
CA GLY A 413 45.45 -22.67 9.85
C GLY A 413 46.72 -22.32 10.60
N GLN A 414 46.72 -21.22 11.35
CA GLN A 414 47.85 -20.82 12.21
C GLN A 414 48.15 -21.86 13.29
N VAL A 415 47.11 -22.41 13.95
CA VAL A 415 47.27 -23.47 14.96
C VAL A 415 47.87 -24.74 14.34
N ARG A 416 47.49 -25.11 13.11
CA ARG A 416 48.06 -26.28 12.41
C ARG A 416 49.54 -26.08 12.09
N MET A 417 49.93 -24.89 11.63
CA MET A 417 51.34 -24.57 11.39
C MET A 417 52.15 -24.67 12.68
N LEU A 418 51.65 -24.08 13.77
CA LEU A 418 52.31 -24.15 15.08
C LEU A 418 52.49 -25.60 15.57
N LYS A 419 51.46 -26.43 15.43
CA LYS A 419 51.52 -27.85 15.79
C LYS A 419 52.55 -28.62 14.95
N HIS A 420 52.61 -28.32 13.66
CA HIS A 420 53.56 -28.96 12.75
C HIS A 420 55.00 -28.65 13.15
N ASP A 421 55.31 -27.38 13.41
CA ASP A 421 56.65 -26.95 13.84
C ASP A 421 57.04 -27.58 15.17
N LEU A 422 56.10 -27.63 16.13
CA LEU A 422 56.31 -28.32 17.41
C LEU A 422 56.64 -29.82 17.21
N ASN A 423 55.90 -30.52 16.34
CA ASN A 423 56.15 -31.93 16.05
C ASN A 423 57.52 -32.15 15.41
N HIS A 424 57.99 -31.24 14.55
CA HIS A 424 59.34 -31.30 13.99
C HIS A 424 60.41 -31.16 15.06
N HIS A 425 60.25 -30.19 15.97
CA HIS A 425 61.16 -30.04 17.11
C HIS A 425 61.19 -31.29 18.00
N ILE A 426 60.02 -31.86 18.34
CA ILE A 426 59.95 -33.10 19.13
C ILE A 426 60.61 -34.27 18.40
N SER A 427 60.42 -34.39 17.08
CA SER A 427 61.00 -35.47 16.28
C SER A 427 62.53 -35.36 16.19
N ALA A 428 63.06 -34.14 16.01
CA ALA A 428 64.49 -33.88 16.01
C ALA A 428 65.12 -34.20 17.37
N LEU A 429 64.48 -33.78 18.47
CA LEU A 429 64.93 -34.10 19.83
C LEU A 429 64.96 -35.62 20.08
N ASN A 430 63.90 -36.34 19.68
CA ASN A 430 63.85 -37.80 19.81
C ASN A 430 64.91 -38.51 18.96
N ALA A 431 65.19 -38.03 17.74
CA ALA A 431 66.20 -38.61 16.87
C ALA A 431 67.61 -38.49 17.47
N TYR A 432 67.97 -37.30 17.99
CA TYR A 432 69.26 -37.11 18.65
C TYR A 432 69.38 -37.93 19.95
N PHE A 433 68.30 -38.05 20.72
CA PHE A 433 68.26 -38.87 21.93
C PHE A 433 68.48 -40.37 21.63
N LEU A 434 67.77 -40.93 20.64
CA LEU A 434 67.88 -42.34 20.27
C LEU A 434 69.24 -42.70 19.65
N ALA A 435 69.90 -41.76 18.98
CA ALA A 435 71.24 -41.94 18.42
C ALA A 435 72.36 -41.89 19.46
N GLY A 436 72.06 -41.54 20.73
CA GLY A 436 73.05 -41.36 21.79
C GLY A 436 73.96 -40.14 21.60
N ASP A 437 73.63 -39.24 20.66
CA ASP A 437 74.42 -38.04 20.32
C ASP A 437 74.03 -36.87 21.23
N TYR A 438 74.42 -36.98 22.51
CA TYR A 438 74.07 -36.02 23.56
C TYR A 438 74.69 -34.63 23.34
N GLU A 439 75.78 -34.54 22.59
CA GLU A 439 76.45 -33.28 22.27
C GLU A 439 75.59 -32.45 21.29
N ARG A 440 75.11 -33.06 20.20
CA ARG A 440 74.18 -32.39 19.27
C ARG A 440 72.80 -32.15 19.86
N LEU A 441 72.30 -33.06 20.70
CA LEU A 441 71.06 -32.84 21.44
C LEU A 441 71.16 -31.60 22.33
N GLY A 442 72.25 -31.46 23.07
CA GLY A 442 72.55 -30.29 23.90
C GLY A 442 72.67 -29.01 23.09
N ALA A 443 73.35 -29.05 21.93
CA ALA A 443 73.46 -27.92 21.02
C ALA A 443 72.10 -27.49 20.42
N TYR A 444 71.25 -28.46 20.01
CA TYR A 444 69.92 -28.18 19.48
C TYR A 444 68.96 -27.64 20.55
N LEU A 445 69.01 -28.18 21.77
CA LEU A 445 68.29 -27.62 22.94
C LEU A 445 68.77 -26.22 23.28
N ASN A 446 70.08 -25.95 23.19
CA ASN A 446 70.63 -24.61 23.38
C ASN A 446 70.19 -23.66 22.27
N ALA A 447 70.15 -24.08 21.01
CA ALA A 447 69.62 -23.26 19.91
C ALA A 447 68.11 -22.97 20.05
N LEU A 448 67.32 -23.95 20.49
CA LEU A 448 65.90 -23.76 20.84
C LEU A 448 65.73 -22.84 22.05
N ASN A 449 66.59 -22.99 23.07
CA ASN A 449 66.62 -22.09 24.21
C ASN A 449 67.10 -20.69 23.81
N GLU A 450 68.05 -20.54 22.90
CA GLU A 450 68.49 -19.25 22.38
C GLU A 450 67.40 -18.61 21.53
N GLN A 451 66.65 -19.36 20.72
CA GLN A 451 65.41 -18.87 20.10
C GLN A 451 64.39 -18.44 21.15
N LYS A 452 64.21 -19.21 22.23
CA LYS A 452 63.36 -18.86 23.39
C LYS A 452 63.88 -17.65 24.18
N THR A 453 65.18 -17.41 24.21
CA THR A 453 65.84 -16.33 24.97
C THR A 453 65.99 -15.06 24.13
N ASN A 454 66.07 -15.19 22.79
CA ASN A 454 65.99 -14.11 21.80
C ASN A 454 64.55 -13.73 21.44
N LEU A 455 63.56 -14.58 21.79
CA LEU A 455 62.19 -14.13 22.00
C LEU A 455 62.23 -13.18 23.21
N LYS A 456 62.29 -11.88 22.93
CA LYS A 456 62.06 -10.82 23.95
C LYS A 456 60.83 -11.23 24.76
N PRO A 457 60.78 -10.99 26.09
CA PRO A 457 59.67 -11.44 26.91
C PRO A 457 58.36 -10.88 26.35
N LEU A 458 57.63 -11.75 25.63
CA LEU A 458 56.29 -11.57 25.08
C LEU A 458 55.24 -11.75 26.18
N TYR A 459 55.55 -11.22 27.37
CA TYR A 459 54.75 -11.39 28.56
C TYR A 459 54.40 -10.02 29.13
N TYR A 460 53.32 -9.46 28.60
CA TYR A 460 52.71 -8.22 29.04
C TYR A 460 51.69 -8.44 30.15
N ALA A 461 51.01 -9.59 30.21
CA ALA A 461 49.96 -9.86 31.19
C ALA A 461 49.92 -11.33 31.64
N GLU A 462 49.39 -11.59 32.84
CA GLU A 462 49.19 -12.98 33.30
C GLU A 462 48.01 -13.68 32.60
N HIS A 463 47.00 -12.91 32.20
CA HIS A 463 45.86 -13.42 31.46
C HIS A 463 46.26 -13.80 30.04
N PHE A 464 46.15 -15.09 29.69
CA PHE A 464 46.65 -15.65 28.43
C PHE A 464 46.16 -14.88 27.19
N LEU A 465 44.85 -14.65 27.07
CA LEU A 465 44.28 -13.97 25.91
C LEU A 465 44.76 -12.52 25.77
N ILE A 466 44.75 -11.75 26.86
CA ILE A 466 45.19 -10.34 26.88
C ILE A 466 46.67 -10.27 26.53
N ASN A 467 47.47 -11.20 27.06
CA ASN A 467 48.88 -11.30 26.73
C ASN A 467 49.09 -11.53 25.22
N THR A 468 48.36 -12.48 24.63
CA THR A 468 48.45 -12.78 23.19
C THR A 468 48.10 -11.57 22.32
N ILE A 469 47.05 -10.84 22.65
CA ILE A 469 46.61 -9.65 21.88
C ILE A 469 47.62 -8.51 22.01
N LEU A 470 48.07 -8.21 23.23
CA LEU A 470 49.08 -7.17 23.47
C LEU A 470 50.38 -7.51 22.75
N SER A 471 50.81 -8.77 22.83
CA SER A 471 51.99 -9.27 22.14
C SER A 471 51.90 -9.04 20.64
N TYR A 472 50.81 -9.44 20.00
CA TYR A 472 50.62 -9.26 18.56
C TYR A 472 50.70 -7.79 18.12
N TYR A 473 49.88 -6.91 18.71
CA TYR A 473 49.77 -5.53 18.24
C TYR A 473 50.97 -4.65 18.63
N LEU A 474 51.53 -4.84 19.83
CA LEU A 474 52.67 -4.05 20.27
C LEU A 474 53.95 -4.45 19.56
N GLU A 475 54.11 -5.73 19.18
CA GLU A 475 55.20 -6.15 18.31
C GLU A 475 55.04 -5.64 16.88
N MET A 476 53.83 -5.75 16.33
CA MET A 476 53.53 -5.16 15.03
C MET A 476 53.88 -3.67 15.03
N ALA A 477 53.53 -2.93 16.08
CA ALA A 477 53.88 -1.51 16.21
C ALA A 477 55.40 -1.27 16.25
N LYS A 478 56.13 -2.03 17.08
CA LYS A 478 57.60 -1.96 17.18
C LYS A 478 58.29 -2.24 15.85
N ASN A 479 57.80 -3.22 15.09
CA ASN A 479 58.35 -3.58 13.77
C ASN A 479 58.16 -2.47 12.73
N HIS A 480 57.16 -1.61 12.91
CA HIS A 480 56.93 -0.41 12.08
C HIS A 480 57.61 0.85 12.65
N GLY A 481 58.56 0.70 13.57
CA GLY A 481 59.33 1.81 14.15
C GLY A 481 58.56 2.69 15.14
N ILE A 482 57.41 2.23 15.66
CA ILE A 482 56.60 2.99 16.62
C ILE A 482 57.15 2.76 18.04
N ILE A 483 57.34 3.84 18.80
CA ILE A 483 57.80 3.77 20.20
C ILE A 483 56.65 3.26 21.08
N VAL A 484 56.85 2.11 21.73
CA VAL A 484 55.83 1.50 22.61
C VAL A 484 56.22 1.62 24.07
N SER A 485 55.31 2.14 24.89
CA SER A 485 55.37 2.09 26.36
C SER A 485 54.12 1.40 26.91
N HIS A 486 54.28 0.57 27.95
CA HIS A 486 53.18 -0.21 28.50
C HIS A 486 53.25 -0.28 30.03
N GLU A 487 52.08 -0.32 30.68
CA GLU A 487 51.91 -0.59 32.11
C GLU A 487 50.72 -1.53 32.28
N VAL A 488 50.97 -2.79 32.58
CA VAL A 488 49.94 -3.84 32.55
C VAL A 488 49.97 -4.63 33.86
N HIS A 489 48.87 -4.55 34.61
CA HIS A 489 48.66 -5.26 35.87
C HIS A 489 47.28 -5.93 35.83
N ILE A 490 47.26 -7.16 35.33
CA ILE A 490 46.04 -7.94 35.07
C ILE A 490 46.22 -9.34 35.68
N PRO A 491 45.27 -9.82 36.49
CA PRO A 491 45.33 -11.17 37.06
C PRO A 491 45.16 -12.24 35.97
N LYS A 492 45.52 -13.48 36.30
CA LYS A 492 45.39 -14.64 35.41
C LYS A 492 43.96 -14.88 34.89
N GLU A 493 42.94 -14.56 35.68
CA GLU A 493 41.53 -14.79 35.36
C GLU A 493 40.73 -13.48 35.50
N LEU A 494 39.80 -13.26 34.57
CA LEU A 494 38.83 -12.17 34.57
C LEU A 494 37.43 -12.73 34.33
N SER A 495 36.40 -12.09 34.87
CA SER A 495 35.00 -12.53 34.68
C SER A 495 34.38 -12.09 33.35
N ALA A 496 35.10 -11.32 32.53
CA ALA A 496 34.68 -10.96 31.18
C ALA A 496 34.84 -12.13 30.20
N SER A 497 33.97 -12.24 29.20
CA SER A 497 34.11 -13.26 28.17
C SER A 497 35.32 -13.00 27.27
N ASP A 498 36.02 -14.07 26.90
CA ASP A 498 37.17 -14.01 25.99
C ASP A 498 36.83 -13.31 24.66
N ALA A 499 35.63 -13.55 24.12
CA ALA A 499 35.19 -12.92 22.88
C ALA A 499 35.06 -11.39 23.01
N ASP A 500 34.55 -10.89 24.14
CA ASP A 500 34.42 -9.44 24.37
C ASP A 500 35.79 -8.79 24.64
N LEU A 501 36.65 -9.43 25.46
CA LEU A 501 38.01 -8.94 25.72
C LEU A 501 38.83 -8.86 24.42
N CYS A 502 38.71 -9.89 23.57
CA CYS A 502 39.36 -9.93 22.26
C CYS A 502 38.87 -8.80 21.36
N THR A 503 37.55 -8.66 21.22
CA THR A 503 36.95 -7.62 20.39
C THR A 503 37.32 -6.22 20.88
N LEU A 504 37.27 -5.98 22.19
CA LEU A 504 37.58 -4.68 22.79
C LEU A 504 39.05 -4.30 22.58
N LEU A 505 40.00 -5.15 22.98
CA LEU A 505 41.42 -4.84 22.91
C LEU A 505 41.93 -4.77 21.48
N SER A 506 41.45 -5.64 20.59
CA SER A 506 41.87 -5.63 19.18
C SER A 506 41.38 -4.38 18.46
N ASN A 507 40.15 -3.91 18.74
CA ASN A 507 39.68 -2.63 18.19
C ASN A 507 40.49 -1.44 18.71
N ILE A 508 40.82 -1.41 20.01
CA ILE A 508 41.62 -0.32 20.59
C ILE A 508 43.03 -0.30 19.99
N LEU A 509 43.71 -1.45 19.97
CA LEU A 509 45.10 -1.56 19.54
C LEU A 509 45.27 -1.46 18.02
N SER A 510 44.35 -2.02 17.23
CA SER A 510 44.37 -1.86 15.77
C SER A 510 44.22 -0.39 15.40
N ASN A 511 43.27 0.32 16.03
CA ASN A 511 43.10 1.76 15.82
C ASN A 511 44.35 2.55 16.20
N ALA A 512 45.01 2.18 17.30
CA ALA A 512 46.24 2.84 17.74
C ALA A 512 47.40 2.65 16.74
N VAL A 513 47.56 1.44 16.18
CA VAL A 513 48.59 1.16 15.18
C VAL A 513 48.25 1.86 13.85
N GLU A 514 47.02 1.75 13.37
CA GLU A 514 46.56 2.42 12.15
C GLU A 514 46.74 3.94 12.24
N GLY A 515 46.39 4.55 13.38
CA GLY A 515 46.58 5.98 13.63
C GLY A 515 48.05 6.42 13.61
N CYS A 516 48.94 5.61 14.19
CA CYS A 516 50.38 5.86 14.13
C CYS A 516 50.94 5.71 12.71
N LEU A 517 50.49 4.72 11.94
CA LEU A 517 50.94 4.52 10.57
C LEU A 517 50.47 5.64 9.62
N ALA A 518 49.29 6.21 9.89
CA ALA A 518 48.80 7.39 9.19
C ALA A 518 49.56 8.68 9.55
N THR A 519 50.34 8.67 10.64
CA THR A 519 51.18 9.80 11.06
C THR A 519 52.48 9.83 10.24
N PRO A 520 52.96 10.96 9.69
CA PRO A 520 54.21 11.02 8.92
C PRO A 520 55.41 10.39 9.65
N GLU A 521 56.32 9.75 8.92
CA GLU A 521 57.55 9.16 9.50
C GLU A 521 58.48 10.20 10.14
N SER A 522 58.39 11.46 9.71
CA SER A 522 59.14 12.58 10.29
C SER A 522 58.63 13.00 11.67
N ALA A 523 57.44 12.54 12.08
CA ALA A 523 56.86 12.81 13.39
C ALA A 523 57.14 11.66 14.36
N ASN A 524 57.25 11.98 15.65
CA ASN A 524 57.55 11.00 16.69
C ASN A 524 56.34 10.08 16.94
N ARG A 525 56.31 8.91 16.29
CA ARG A 525 55.22 7.92 16.42
C ARG A 525 55.33 7.16 17.73
N PHE A 526 54.26 7.14 18.52
CA PHE A 526 54.24 6.42 19.79
C PHE A 526 52.89 5.80 20.14
N ILE A 527 52.92 4.74 20.93
CA ILE A 527 51.77 4.13 21.60
C ILE A 527 52.10 3.98 23.09
N LYS A 528 51.20 4.46 23.95
CA LYS A 528 51.21 4.21 25.39
C LYS A 528 49.96 3.43 25.76
N ILE A 529 50.13 2.31 26.44
CA ILE A 529 49.01 1.47 26.86
C ILE A 529 49.08 1.15 28.35
N LYS A 530 47.96 1.32 29.04
CA LYS A 530 47.82 1.05 30.46
C LYS A 530 46.59 0.19 30.72
N LEU A 531 46.81 -1.00 31.27
CA LEU A 531 45.76 -1.96 31.64
C LEU A 531 45.89 -2.24 33.14
N LEU A 532 44.92 -1.80 33.94
CA LEU A 532 44.92 -2.00 35.38
C LEU A 532 43.64 -2.67 35.84
N TYR A 533 43.76 -3.78 36.57
CA TYR A 533 42.65 -4.41 37.27
C TYR A 533 42.75 -4.16 38.78
N LYS A 534 41.70 -3.61 39.40
CA LYS A 534 41.63 -3.40 40.85
C LYS A 534 40.19 -3.47 41.36
N LYS A 535 39.94 -4.34 42.35
CA LYS A 535 38.63 -4.49 43.02
C LYS A 535 37.45 -4.64 42.04
N GLY A 536 37.53 -5.60 41.13
CA GLY A 536 36.46 -5.86 40.15
C GLY A 536 36.35 -4.82 39.02
N ASN A 537 37.29 -3.86 38.90
CA ASN A 537 37.25 -2.87 37.84
C ASN A 537 38.46 -3.02 36.92
N LEU A 538 38.21 -3.13 35.62
CA LEU A 538 39.23 -3.10 34.59
C LEU A 538 39.27 -1.72 33.95
N HIS A 539 40.41 -1.05 34.03
CA HIS A 539 40.68 0.21 33.37
C HIS A 539 41.68 0.00 32.23
N ILE A 540 41.31 0.47 31.03
CA ILE A 540 42.10 0.40 29.81
C ILE A 540 42.29 1.83 29.31
N ASN A 541 43.53 2.31 29.26
CA ASN A 541 43.89 3.59 28.65
C ASN A 541 44.90 3.33 27.53
N CYS A 542 44.60 3.81 26.32
CA CYS A 542 45.50 3.74 25.18
C CYS A 542 45.64 5.13 24.55
N ILE A 543 46.88 5.59 24.40
CA ILE A 543 47.21 6.90 23.84
C ILE A 543 48.18 6.68 22.68
N ASN A 544 47.83 7.16 21.49
CA ASN A 544 48.71 7.08 20.32
C ASN A 544 48.89 8.44 19.64
N SER A 545 50.01 8.62 18.93
CA SER A 545 50.22 9.80 18.09
C SER A 545 49.19 9.85 16.95
N SER A 546 48.68 11.05 16.65
CA SER A 546 47.65 11.32 15.66
C SER A 546 47.92 12.65 14.94
N VAL A 547 47.55 12.74 13.67
CA VAL A 547 47.67 13.97 12.83
C VAL A 547 46.36 14.75 12.77
N LEU A 548 45.27 14.13 13.23
CA LEU A 548 43.94 14.71 13.08
C LEU A 548 43.78 15.89 14.05
N ALA A 549 43.41 17.06 13.52
CA ALA A 549 43.15 18.28 14.28
C ALA A 549 42.03 18.07 15.34
N GLU A 550 42.12 18.84 16.42
CA GLU A 550 41.16 18.88 17.54
C GLU A 550 39.72 18.80 17.04
N ARG A 551 38.96 17.82 17.52
CA ARG A 551 37.51 17.75 17.27
C ARG A 551 36.81 17.16 18.48
N ASN A 552 35.95 17.98 19.07
CA ASN A 552 35.17 17.67 20.27
C ASN A 552 33.76 17.12 19.96
N ASP A 553 33.51 16.65 18.73
CA ASP A 553 32.18 16.19 18.33
C ASP A 553 32.11 14.67 18.13
N GLN A 554 31.02 14.08 18.65
CA GLN A 554 30.69 12.65 18.82
C GLN A 554 30.67 11.78 17.55
N LYS A 555 31.27 12.20 16.43
CA LYS A 555 31.43 11.42 15.21
C LYS A 555 32.86 11.53 14.71
N PHE A 556 33.68 10.53 15.04
CA PHE A 556 34.97 10.30 14.39
C PHE A 556 34.71 9.74 12.98
N PRO A 557 34.99 10.49 11.89
CA PRO A 557 34.91 9.93 10.55
C PRO A 557 36.07 8.97 10.33
N THR A 558 35.80 7.92 9.56
CA THR A 558 36.75 6.85 9.27
C THR A 558 37.80 7.33 8.28
N THR A 559 39.07 7.02 8.52
CA THR A 559 40.19 7.37 7.61
C THR A 559 40.34 6.40 6.43
N LYS A 560 39.41 5.46 6.25
CA LYS A 560 39.44 4.46 5.17
C LYS A 560 38.91 5.08 3.87
N LYS A 561 39.68 4.96 2.78
CA LYS A 561 39.29 5.33 1.40
C LYS A 561 38.22 4.41 0.79
N ASP A 562 37.71 3.44 1.55
CA ASP A 562 36.74 2.46 1.09
C ASP A 562 35.49 2.51 1.99
N SER A 563 34.43 3.13 1.47
CA SER A 563 33.20 3.46 2.21
C SER A 563 32.25 2.27 2.43
N ALA A 564 32.59 1.09 1.91
CA ALA A 564 31.80 -0.13 2.07
C ALA A 564 32.19 -0.98 3.31
N GLY A 565 33.32 -0.66 3.96
CA GLY A 565 33.85 -1.39 5.11
C GLY A 565 34.25 -0.46 6.26
N HIS A 566 33.36 -0.34 7.25
CA HIS A 566 33.59 0.09 8.64
C HIS A 566 33.65 1.58 9.01
N GLY A 567 32.79 1.89 9.99
CA GLY A 567 33.06 2.73 11.17
C GLY A 567 32.60 2.05 12.47
N LEU A 568 32.74 0.71 12.57
CA LEU A 568 32.13 -0.11 13.63
C LEU A 568 33.01 -0.28 14.89
N GLY A 569 34.30 0.05 14.84
CA GLY A 569 35.23 -0.17 15.95
C GLY A 569 34.88 0.62 17.22
N ILE A 570 34.64 1.94 17.10
CA ILE A 570 34.23 2.78 18.23
C ILE A 570 32.83 2.38 18.77
N PRO A 571 31.81 2.16 17.93
CA PRO A 571 30.53 1.59 18.39
C PRO A 571 30.68 0.25 19.14
N ALA A 572 31.56 -0.64 18.68
CA ALA A 572 31.83 -1.90 19.37
C ALA A 572 32.49 -1.68 20.74
N ILE A 573 33.48 -0.79 20.83
CA ILE A 573 34.13 -0.41 22.11
C ILE A 573 33.08 0.12 23.11
N ARG A 574 32.22 1.06 22.68
CA ARG A 574 31.16 1.62 23.54
C ARG A 574 30.15 0.56 23.97
N LYS A 575 29.68 -0.27 23.04
CA LYS A 575 28.71 -1.34 23.33
C LYS A 575 29.24 -2.36 24.33
N ILE A 576 30.52 -2.73 24.23
CA ILE A 576 31.15 -3.65 25.20
C ILE A 576 31.30 -2.95 26.56
N ALA A 577 31.68 -1.67 26.61
CA ALA A 577 31.74 -0.94 27.87
C ALA A 577 30.38 -0.88 28.58
N GLU A 578 29.31 -0.57 27.83
CA GLU A 578 27.93 -0.58 28.34
C GLU A 578 27.50 -1.96 28.83
N LYS A 579 27.86 -3.04 28.12
CA LYS A 579 27.55 -4.43 28.50
C LYS A 579 28.10 -4.80 29.88
N TYR A 580 29.26 -4.26 30.26
CA TYR A 580 29.91 -4.49 31.55
C TYR A 580 29.73 -3.30 32.52
N TYR A 581 28.60 -2.58 32.42
CA TYR A 581 28.22 -1.47 33.31
C TYR A 581 29.31 -0.40 33.48
N GLY A 582 30.09 -0.20 32.42
CA GLY A 582 31.21 0.72 32.36
C GLY A 582 30.98 1.86 31.38
N ALA A 583 32.06 2.55 31.03
CA ALA A 583 32.01 3.67 30.08
C ALA A 583 33.27 3.71 29.22
N ALA A 584 33.12 4.20 27.98
CA ALA A 584 34.22 4.44 27.06
C ALA A 584 34.25 5.91 26.65
N ASP A 585 35.36 6.57 26.92
CA ASP A 585 35.63 7.95 26.56
C ASP A 585 36.78 8.01 25.53
N ILE A 586 36.60 8.80 24.49
CA ILE A 586 37.51 8.83 23.34
C ILE A 586 37.70 10.29 22.93
N CYS A 587 38.96 10.73 22.94
CA CYS A 587 39.33 12.12 22.66
C CYS A 587 40.48 12.15 21.65
N ASN A 588 40.54 13.21 20.84
CA ASN A 588 41.64 13.46 19.92
C ASN A 588 42.05 14.93 20.00
N GLU A 589 43.10 15.20 20.76
CA GLU A 589 43.58 16.54 21.12
C GLU A 589 45.11 16.56 21.15
N ASP A 590 45.74 17.70 20.89
CA ASP A 590 47.19 17.90 20.98
C ASP A 590 48.05 16.87 20.19
N GLY A 591 47.56 16.41 19.04
CA GLY A 591 48.25 15.40 18.22
C GLY A 591 48.25 14.00 18.86
N ARG A 592 47.29 13.73 19.75
CA ARG A 592 47.15 12.45 20.45
C ARG A 592 45.70 11.96 20.40
N PHE A 593 45.54 10.70 20.00
CA PHE A 593 44.27 10.00 20.11
C PHE A 593 44.28 9.18 21.39
N THR A 594 43.27 9.37 22.25
CA THR A 594 43.16 8.73 23.56
C THR A 594 41.86 7.94 23.62
N VAL A 595 41.97 6.67 24.03
CA VAL A 595 40.83 5.81 24.35
C VAL A 595 40.93 5.39 25.81
N ASN A 596 39.90 5.75 26.58
CA ASN A 596 39.71 5.36 27.98
C ASN A 596 38.50 4.45 28.07
N VAL A 597 38.65 3.27 28.64
CA VAL A 597 37.55 2.34 28.89
C VAL A 597 37.61 1.85 30.31
N PHE A 598 36.47 1.94 31.00
CA PHE A 598 36.24 1.34 32.30
C PHE A 598 35.22 0.22 32.13
N LEU A 599 35.49 -0.96 32.69
CA LEU A 599 34.55 -2.08 32.81
C LEU A 599 34.40 -2.49 34.27
N HIS A 600 33.17 -2.79 34.68
CA HIS A 600 32.87 -3.36 35.98
C HIS A 600 32.68 -4.87 35.84
N LEU A 601 33.70 -5.61 36.25
CA LEU A 601 33.82 -7.07 36.18
C LEU A 601 33.59 -7.63 37.59
N ASN A 602 32.33 -7.88 37.95
CA ASN A 602 32.01 -8.50 39.25
C ASN A 602 32.55 -9.94 39.31
N ASP A 603 33.17 -10.30 40.44
CA ASP A 603 33.60 -11.68 40.72
C ASP A 603 32.42 -12.60 41.16
N GLU A 604 31.21 -12.05 41.33
CA GLU A 604 30.05 -12.79 41.90
C GLU A 604 29.01 -13.27 40.87
N THR A 605 29.08 -12.90 39.59
CA THR A 605 28.03 -13.20 38.59
C THR A 605 28.08 -14.61 37.97
N ARG A 606 28.55 -15.63 38.71
CA ARG A 606 28.51 -17.03 38.24
C ARG A 606 27.22 -17.79 38.58
N ASN A 607 26.29 -17.18 39.31
CA ASN A 607 24.99 -17.79 39.63
C ASN A 607 23.85 -16.89 39.14
N HIS A 608 23.34 -17.14 37.94
CA HIS A 608 21.90 -17.14 37.61
C HIS A 608 21.69 -17.34 36.10
N THR A 609 21.71 -18.60 35.67
CA THR A 609 20.97 -19.05 34.49
C THR A 609 20.45 -20.47 34.74
N ILE A 610 19.17 -20.58 35.09
CA ILE A 610 18.27 -21.66 34.67
C ILE A 610 17.01 -20.97 34.15
#